data_AF-A0AAV5T1E2-F1
#
_entry.id   AF-A0AAV5T1E2-F1
#
_cell.length_a   1.000
_cell.length_b   1.000
_cell.length_c   1.000
_cell.angle_alpha   90.00
_cell.angle_beta   90.00
_cell.angle_gamma   90.00
#
_symmetry.space_group_name_H-M   'P 1'
#
loop_
_entity.id
_entity.type
_entity.pdbx_description
1 polymer ?
#
loop_
_entity_poly.entity_id
_entity_poly.type
_entity_poly.pdbx_seq_one_letter_code
_entity_poly.pdbx_strand_id
1 'polypeptide(L)'
;FSSLDLCFGCNTNQSNVVREKMCDFILLFSTDSCDICTCPPTWCGECLGRVFAAAQPEGEPESWMEGTASCPTCRATFCANDVLLIVDD
;
A
#
# COMPACT_ATOMS: atom_id res chain seq x y z
N PHE A 1 -20.11 -8.91 -10.79
CA PHE A 1 -19.02 -8.38 -9.96
C PHE A 1 -19.60 -7.28 -9.10
N SER A 2 -19.55 -7.42 -7.78
CA SER A 2 -19.97 -6.35 -6.87
C SER A 2 -19.04 -5.16 -7.08
N SER A 3 -19.58 -4.00 -7.40
CA SER A 3 -18.84 -2.74 -7.45
C SER A 3 -18.02 -2.57 -6.17
N LEU A 4 -16.73 -2.25 -6.29
CA LEU A 4 -15.89 -1.95 -5.12
C LEU A 4 -16.49 -0.76 -4.35
N ASP A 5 -16.45 -0.82 -3.03
CA ASP A 5 -16.97 0.22 -2.15
C ASP A 5 -16.11 1.50 -2.21
N LEU A 6 -16.65 2.61 -1.67
CA LEU A 6 -15.89 3.84 -1.50
C LEU A 6 -14.67 3.63 -0.58
N CYS A 7 -13.61 4.36 -0.87
CA CYS A 7 -12.39 4.38 -0.06
C CYS A 7 -12.72 4.82 1.38
N PHE A 8 -12.28 4.03 2.37
CA PHE A 8 -12.46 4.31 3.79
C PHE A 8 -11.81 5.63 4.23
N GLY A 9 -10.74 6.05 3.57
CA GLY A 9 -10.01 7.29 3.90
C GLY A 9 -10.71 8.56 3.45
N CYS A 10 -11.08 8.66 2.16
CA CYS A 10 -11.65 9.90 1.60
C CYS A 10 -13.16 9.86 1.38
N ASN A 11 -13.79 8.68 1.44
CA ASN A 11 -15.22 8.45 1.20
C ASN A 11 -15.75 9.12 -0.08
N THR A 12 -14.88 9.30 -1.08
CA THR A 12 -15.17 10.03 -2.33
C THR A 12 -14.74 9.21 -3.54
N ASN A 13 -13.50 8.72 -3.54
CA ASN A 13 -12.98 7.85 -4.59
C ASN A 13 -13.37 6.40 -4.29
N GLN A 14 -13.53 5.59 -5.33
CA GLN A 14 -13.71 4.15 -5.19
C GLN A 14 -12.43 3.50 -4.63
N SER A 15 -12.58 2.45 -3.82
CA SER A 15 -11.45 1.59 -3.46
C SER A 15 -10.91 0.95 -4.73
N ASN A 16 -9.62 1.12 -5.00
CA ASN A 16 -9.03 0.73 -6.29
C ASN A 16 -7.62 0.15 -6.16
N VAL A 17 -7.17 -0.15 -4.95
CA VAL A 17 -5.90 -0.83 -4.70
C VAL A 17 -6.05 -2.02 -3.77
N VAL A 18 -5.24 -3.05 -4.04
CA VAL A 18 -4.95 -4.15 -3.13
C VAL A 18 -3.50 -4.07 -2.67
N ARG A 19 -3.18 -4.79 -1.59
CA ARG A 19 -1.80 -4.97 -1.13
C ARG A 19 -1.45 -6.43 -1.26
N GLU A 20 -0.48 -6.74 -2.10
CA GLU A 20 0.05 -8.08 -2.28
C GLU A 20 1.56 -8.04 -2.12
N LYS A 21 2.13 -9.02 -1.42
CA LYS A 21 3.56 -9.04 -1.17
C LYS A 21 4.31 -9.34 -2.48
N MET A 22 4.88 -8.31 -3.08
CA MET A 22 5.59 -8.37 -4.36
C MET A 22 7.09 -8.12 -4.21
N CYS A 23 7.53 -7.52 -3.10
CA CYS A 23 8.93 -7.17 -2.87
C CYS A 23 9.88 -8.37 -2.70
N ASP A 24 9.38 -9.55 -2.26
CA ASP A 24 10.19 -10.77 -2.11
C ASP A 24 10.78 -11.27 -3.43
N PHE A 25 10.16 -10.93 -4.56
CA PHE A 25 10.64 -11.36 -5.87
C PHE A 25 11.84 -10.54 -6.35
N ILE A 26 12.06 -9.35 -5.79
CA ILE A 26 13.01 -8.35 -6.30
C ILE A 26 14.29 -8.28 -5.46
N LEU A 27 14.26 -8.61 -4.15
CA LEU A 27 15.34 -8.23 -3.23
C LEU A 27 15.96 -9.44 -2.50
N LEU A 28 17.08 -9.93 -3.03
CA LEU A 28 18.03 -10.79 -2.31
C LEU A 28 18.77 -10.05 -1.16
N PHE A 29 18.49 -8.75 -0.91
CA PHE A 29 19.35 -7.89 -0.08
C PHE A 29 18.64 -6.83 0.81
N SER A 30 17.31 -6.78 0.92
CA SER A 30 16.66 -5.82 1.84
C SER A 30 16.21 -6.49 3.14
N THR A 31 16.53 -5.86 4.28
CA THR A 31 16.37 -6.40 5.63
C THR A 31 14.99 -6.23 6.25
N ASP A 32 14.07 -5.51 5.60
CA ASP A 32 12.71 -5.34 6.11
C ASP A 32 11.73 -6.16 5.28
N SER A 33 11.39 -7.35 5.79
CA SER A 33 10.42 -8.23 5.17
C SER A 33 9.02 -7.63 5.31
N CYS A 34 8.41 -7.20 4.21
CA CYS A 34 6.99 -6.85 4.21
C CYS A 34 6.14 -8.06 4.64
N ASP A 35 5.00 -7.81 5.27
CA ASP A 35 4.09 -8.83 5.78
C ASP A 35 3.03 -9.17 4.74
N ILE A 36 2.48 -10.39 4.81
CA ILE A 36 1.31 -10.75 3.99
C ILE A 36 0.08 -10.02 4.53
N CYS A 37 -0.62 -9.30 3.64
CA CYS A 37 -1.87 -8.62 3.93
C CYS A 37 -3.05 -9.33 3.23
N THR A 38 -4.11 -9.67 3.97
CA THR A 38 -5.32 -10.32 3.44
C THR A 38 -6.56 -9.43 3.54
N CYS A 39 -6.37 -8.12 3.73
CA CYS A 39 -7.47 -7.17 3.81
C CYS A 39 -8.19 -7.01 2.47
N PRO A 40 -9.51 -6.81 2.47
CA PRO A 40 -10.24 -6.44 1.26
C PRO A 40 -9.81 -5.07 0.73
N PRO A 41 -10.01 -4.80 -0.58
CA PRO A 41 -9.77 -3.50 -1.19
C PRO A 41 -10.73 -2.45 -0.62
N THR A 42 -10.23 -1.65 0.31
CA THR A 42 -10.98 -0.68 1.11
C THR A 42 -10.42 0.74 1.01
N TRP A 43 -9.34 0.91 0.25
CA TRP A 43 -8.63 2.16 0.11
C TRP A 43 -8.43 2.48 -1.37
N CYS A 44 -8.38 3.77 -1.70
CA CYS A 44 -7.88 4.22 -2.98
C CYS A 44 -6.36 4.45 -2.92
N GLY A 45 -5.70 4.42 -4.07
CA GLY A 45 -4.26 4.62 -4.18
C GLY A 45 -3.78 5.96 -3.60
N GLU A 46 -4.57 7.03 -3.74
CA GLU A 46 -4.21 8.34 -3.18
C GLU A 46 -4.17 8.33 -1.65
N CYS A 47 -5.21 7.79 -0.99
CA CYS A 47 -5.23 7.73 0.47
C CYS A 47 -4.15 6.79 1.02
N LEU A 48 -3.92 5.65 0.35
CA LEU A 48 -2.87 4.73 0.76
C LEU A 48 -1.48 5.35 0.55
N GLY A 49 -1.28 6.11 -0.53
CA GLY A 49 -0.06 6.88 -0.78
C GLY A 49 0.21 7.95 0.28
N ARG A 50 -0.83 8.63 0.79
CA ARG A 50 -0.70 9.55 1.93
C ARG A 50 -0.29 8.83 3.22
N VAL A 51 -0.83 7.64 3.47
CA VAL A 51 -0.42 6.80 4.60
C VAL A 51 1.05 6.40 4.46
N PHE A 52 1.48 6.01 3.26
CA PHE A 52 2.87 5.67 2.98
C PHE A 52 3.79 6.88 3.21
N ALA A 53 3.49 8.02 2.59
CA ALA A 53 4.27 9.26 2.72
C ALA A 53 4.40 9.73 4.17
N ALA A 54 3.34 9.61 4.97
CA ALA A 54 3.34 9.98 6.39
C ALA A 54 4.24 9.09 7.27
N ALA A 55 4.63 7.91 6.78
CA ALA A 55 5.56 7.02 7.48
C ALA A 55 7.03 7.24 7.12
N GLN A 56 7.31 8.09 6.13
CA GLN A 56 8.67 8.29 5.61
C GLN A 56 9.44 9.39 6.38
N PRO A 57 10.78 9.34 6.40
CA PRO A 57 11.60 10.38 7.03
C PRO A 57 11.38 11.75 6.37
N GLU A 58 11.22 12.78 7.19
CA GLU A 58 11.13 14.16 6.72
C GLU A 58 12.50 14.64 6.21
N GLY A 59 12.51 15.31 5.05
CA GLY A 59 13.73 15.93 4.50
C GLY A 59 14.62 15.02 3.65
N GLU A 60 14.28 13.73 3.51
CA GLU A 60 15.05 12.74 2.71
C GLU A 60 14.16 12.05 1.65
N PRO A 61 13.54 12.77 0.71
CA PRO A 61 12.62 12.20 -0.28
C PRO A 61 13.26 11.13 -1.19
N GLU A 62 14.58 11.15 -1.36
CA GLU A 62 15.33 10.17 -2.12
C GLU A 62 15.33 8.77 -1.52
N SER A 63 15.15 8.65 -0.19
CA SER A 63 15.11 7.35 0.51
C SER A 63 13.70 6.78 0.64
N TRP A 64 12.66 7.55 0.31
CA TRP A 64 11.26 7.17 0.55
C TRP A 64 10.86 5.86 -0.15
N MET A 65 11.42 5.59 -1.33
CA MET A 65 11.08 4.37 -2.08
C MET A 65 11.67 3.09 -1.47
N GLU A 66 12.67 3.22 -0.60
CA GLU A 66 13.26 2.11 0.17
C GLU A 66 12.51 1.85 1.47
N GLY A 67 11.67 2.80 1.89
CA GLY A 67 10.93 2.73 3.14
C GLY A 67 9.68 1.86 3.09
N THR A 68 9.10 1.67 4.28
CA THR A 68 7.89 0.88 4.50
C THR A 68 6.83 1.70 5.23
N ALA A 69 5.60 1.19 5.25
CA ALA A 69 4.51 1.71 6.06
C ALA A 69 3.65 0.56 6.59
N SER A 70 2.78 0.86 7.56
CA SER A 70 1.83 -0.12 8.09
C SER A 70 0.48 0.00 7.41
N CYS A 71 -0.11 -1.13 7.03
CA CYS A 71 -1.48 -1.19 6.53
C CYS A 71 -2.42 -0.50 7.53
N PRO A 72 -3.22 0.51 7.11
CA PRO A 72 -4.09 1.25 8.03
C PRO A 72 -5.23 0.39 8.61
N THR A 73 -5.48 -0.80 8.05
CA THR A 73 -6.52 -1.73 8.50
C THR A 73 -5.97 -2.82 9.43
N CYS A 74 -4.93 -3.56 9.02
CA CYS A 74 -4.40 -4.70 9.77
C CYS A 74 -2.97 -4.54 10.31
N ARG A 75 -2.33 -3.38 10.08
CA ARG A 75 -0.95 -3.07 10.49
C ARG A 75 0.17 -3.89 9.84
N ALA A 76 -0.13 -4.85 8.98
CA ALA A 76 0.87 -5.54 8.14
C ALA A 76 1.79 -4.52 7.46
N THR A 77 3.10 -4.74 7.56
CA THR A 77 4.13 -3.90 6.94
C THR A 77 4.11 -4.08 5.42
N PHE A 78 4.19 -2.99 4.67
CA PHE A 78 4.23 -3.00 3.21
C PHE A 78 5.17 -1.93 2.67
N CYS A 79 5.71 -2.12 1.47
CA CYS A 79 6.44 -1.10 0.73
C CYS A 79 5.64 -0.64 -0.51
N ALA A 80 6.11 0.39 -1.21
CA ALA A 80 5.43 0.91 -2.40
C ALA A 80 5.19 -0.16 -3.48
N ASN A 81 6.09 -1.15 -3.60
CA ASN A 81 6.00 -2.23 -4.58
C ASN A 81 4.88 -3.24 -4.27
N ASP A 82 4.37 -3.29 -3.04
CA ASP A 82 3.29 -4.19 -2.65
C ASP A 82 1.89 -3.63 -3.01
N VAL A 83 1.80 -2.40 -3.52
CA VAL A 83 0.52 -1.74 -3.83
C VAL A 83 0.18 -1.95 -5.31
N LEU A 84 -0.92 -2.66 -5.57
CA LEU A 84 -1.38 -2.96 -6.93
C LEU A 84 -2.73 -2.29 -7.21
N LEU A 85 -2.86 -1.72 -8.41
CA LEU A 85 -4.13 -1.19 -8.91
C LEU A 85 -5.04 -2.35 -9.35
N ILE A 86 -6.32 -2.23 -9.05
CA ILE A 86 -7.33 -3.15 -9.58
C ILE A 86 -7.73 -2.65 -10.96
N VAL A 87 -7.63 -3.52 -11.96
CA VAL A 87 -8.02 -3.25 -13.35
C VAL A 87 -9.20 -4.14 -13.69
N ASP A 88 -10.30 -3.55 -14.16
CA ASP A 88 -11.45 -4.30 -14.67
C ASP A 88 -11.22 -4.58 -16.18
N ASP A 89 -11.25 -5.86 -16.58
CA ASP A 89 -11.20 -6.31 -17.99
C ASP A 89 -12.54 -6.12 -18.73
#